data_AF-A0A7Y2DRD3-F1
#
_entry.id   AF-A0A7Y2DRD3-F1
#
_cell.length_a   1.000
_cell.length_b   1.000
_cell.length_c   1.000
_cell.angle_alpha   90.00
_cell.angle_beta   90.00
_cell.angle_gamma   90.00
#
_symmetry.space_group_name_H-M   'P 1'
#
loop_
_entity.id
_entity.type
_entity.pdbx_description
1 polymer ?
#
loop_
_entity_poly.entity_id
_entity_poly.type
_entity_poly.pdbx_seq_one_letter_code
_entity_poly.pdbx_strand_id
1 'polypeptide(L)'
;MGGARSMRAVVMAAIIGLLGYGGMLGAESVEFRPARVVDAVADTSDLAIGTAAYQVPLDEPTPATASLSSPTPAVPSTRVPTTTGAPTPPPVVSSAPTTLETTTTSTIAIPTTPPPPTVRERGEQALDSFAYDWQNGLPGWEISFHPGRTGVLGYTFVQEKRIEVYVRADMSDPLLAHVIAHEMGHAIDVSQNTGEDRRRWQQERGISDKPWWPGNGATDFSTGAGDFAESFAAWQVGSGSFRSKLGAPPDAAARALLEELVNS
;
A
#
# COMPACT_ATOMS: atom_id res chain seq x y z
N MET A 1 -43.57 -48.36 5.70
CA MET A 1 -43.01 -47.97 4.38
C MET A 1 -42.47 -46.55 4.51
N GLY A 2 -41.15 -46.39 4.63
CA GLY A 2 -40.49 -45.07 4.64
C GLY A 2 -39.90 -44.78 3.27
N GLY A 3 -40.28 -43.66 2.66
CA GLY A 3 -39.79 -43.23 1.34
C GLY A 3 -38.88 -42.01 1.48
N ALA A 4 -37.67 -42.10 0.93
CA ALA A 4 -36.67 -41.04 1.02
C ALA A 4 -37.08 -39.77 0.25
N ARG A 5 -36.62 -38.61 0.74
CA ARG A 5 -36.57 -37.37 -0.04
C ARG A 5 -35.11 -36.94 -0.23
N SER A 6 -34.64 -37.09 -1.46
CA SER A 6 -33.32 -36.62 -1.89
C SER A 6 -33.33 -35.09 -2.01
N MET A 7 -32.23 -34.44 -1.62
CA MET A 7 -32.03 -33.02 -1.85
C MET A 7 -31.85 -32.74 -3.34
N ARG A 8 -32.61 -31.76 -3.87
CA ARG A 8 -32.34 -31.15 -5.17
C ARG A 8 -31.73 -29.78 -4.95
N ALA A 9 -30.52 -29.59 -5.46
CA ALA A 9 -29.86 -28.29 -5.51
C ALA A 9 -30.68 -27.32 -6.38
N VAL A 10 -30.78 -26.06 -5.94
CA VAL A 10 -31.29 -24.96 -6.76
C VAL A 10 -30.09 -24.22 -7.34
N VAL A 11 -29.90 -24.35 -8.65
CA VAL A 11 -28.94 -23.53 -9.40
C VAL A 11 -29.61 -22.19 -9.71
N MET A 12 -29.09 -21.10 -9.16
CA MET A 12 -29.49 -19.75 -9.59
C MET A 12 -28.62 -19.31 -10.77
N ALA A 13 -29.23 -19.21 -11.94
CA ALA A 13 -28.60 -18.69 -13.14
C ALA A 13 -28.60 -17.16 -13.14
N ALA A 14 -27.49 -16.54 -13.55
CA ALA A 14 -27.43 -15.10 -13.78
C ALA A 14 -28.27 -14.72 -15.00
N ILE A 15 -29.17 -13.74 -14.85
CA ILE A 15 -30.00 -13.23 -15.94
C ILE A 15 -29.33 -12.03 -16.59
N ILE A 16 -29.07 -12.14 -17.90
CA ILE A 16 -28.75 -11.01 -18.77
C ILE A 16 -30.05 -10.26 -19.08
N GLY A 17 -30.08 -8.94 -18.87
CA GLY A 17 -31.25 -8.10 -19.15
C GLY A 17 -30.87 -6.83 -19.91
N LEU A 18 -31.38 -6.67 -21.13
CA LEU A 18 -31.22 -5.48 -21.96
C LEU A 18 -32.63 -4.95 -22.36
N LEU A 19 -32.89 -3.67 -22.03
CA LEU A 19 -33.99 -2.80 -22.51
C LEU A 19 -35.45 -3.17 -22.20
N GLY A 20 -36.21 -2.22 -21.63
CA GLY A 20 -37.68 -2.15 -21.82
C GLY A 20 -38.55 -1.54 -20.71
N TYR A 21 -38.72 -0.21 -20.70
CA TYR A 21 -39.89 0.57 -20.23
C TYR A 21 -40.60 0.29 -18.87
N GLY A 22 -40.60 1.31 -18.00
CA GLY A 22 -41.81 1.76 -17.28
C GLY A 22 -42.17 1.10 -15.95
N GLY A 23 -41.80 1.74 -14.82
CA GLY A 23 -42.29 1.35 -13.49
C GLY A 23 -41.68 2.19 -12.37
N MET A 24 -42.47 3.09 -11.79
CA MET A 24 -42.05 4.00 -10.71
C MET A 24 -42.01 3.25 -9.36
N LEU A 25 -40.83 2.76 -8.96
CA LEU A 25 -40.51 2.38 -7.57
C LEU A 25 -39.07 2.76 -7.28
N GLY A 26 -38.82 3.29 -6.07
CA GLY A 26 -37.49 3.75 -5.67
C GLY A 26 -36.50 2.59 -5.58
N ALA A 27 -35.53 2.56 -6.49
CA ALA A 27 -34.35 1.73 -6.32
C ALA A 27 -33.41 2.42 -5.35
N GLU A 28 -33.33 1.91 -4.12
CA GLU A 28 -32.06 2.00 -3.38
C GLU A 28 -31.03 1.24 -4.20
N SER A 29 -30.25 1.99 -4.98
CA SER A 29 -29.10 1.46 -5.71
C SER A 29 -28.20 0.75 -4.70
N VAL A 30 -28.15 -0.57 -4.72
CA VAL A 30 -27.19 -1.35 -3.94
C VAL A 30 -25.80 -1.04 -4.51
N GLU A 31 -25.20 0.02 -3.97
CA GLU A 31 -23.90 0.49 -4.41
C GLU A 31 -22.86 -0.58 -4.06
N PHE A 32 -22.21 -1.11 -5.08
CA PHE A 32 -21.20 -2.14 -4.90
C PHE A 32 -20.00 -1.55 -4.16
N ARG A 33 -19.96 -1.77 -2.85
CA ARG A 33 -18.79 -1.47 -2.01
C ARG A 33 -17.76 -2.59 -2.19
N PRO A 34 -16.51 -2.29 -2.57
CA PRO A 34 -15.47 -3.31 -2.65
C PRO A 34 -15.17 -3.83 -1.24
N ALA A 35 -14.89 -5.13 -1.11
CA ALA A 35 -14.45 -5.71 0.16
C ALA A 35 -13.06 -5.19 0.59
N ARG A 36 -12.29 -4.64 -0.35
CA ARG A 36 -10.91 -4.20 -0.20
C ARG A 36 -10.57 -3.11 -1.22
N VAL A 37 -9.90 -2.07 -0.78
CA VAL A 37 -9.21 -1.11 -1.67
C VAL A 37 -7.69 -1.35 -1.59
N VAL A 38 -6.98 -1.06 -2.67
CA VAL A 38 -5.59 -1.47 -2.88
C VAL A 38 -4.75 -0.34 -3.47
N ASP A 39 -3.78 0.18 -2.72
CA ASP A 39 -2.68 0.95 -3.29
C ASP A 39 -1.65 0.01 -3.96
N ALA A 40 -1.80 -0.15 -5.27
CA ALA A 40 -0.87 -0.89 -6.13
C ALA A 40 -0.02 0.05 -7.00
N VAL A 41 0.80 0.92 -6.40
CA VAL A 41 1.85 1.67 -7.11
C VAL A 41 3.19 1.80 -6.35
N ALA A 42 3.94 0.71 -6.39
CA ALA A 42 5.40 0.81 -6.40
C ALA A 42 5.97 0.22 -7.70
N ASP A 43 6.39 1.13 -8.58
CA ASP A 43 7.18 0.91 -9.79
C ASP A 43 6.56 0.00 -10.87
N THR A 44 6.09 0.62 -11.96
CA THR A 44 5.49 -0.08 -13.13
C THR A 44 6.54 -0.69 -14.08
N SER A 45 7.80 -0.81 -13.66
CA SER A 45 8.90 -1.22 -14.54
C SER A 45 9.11 -2.74 -14.67
N ASP A 46 8.66 -3.58 -13.71
CA ASP A 46 9.09 -4.99 -13.62
C ASP A 46 8.00 -6.07 -13.55
N LEU A 47 6.69 -5.73 -13.59
CA LEU A 47 5.61 -6.75 -13.56
C LEU A 47 5.22 -7.26 -14.95
N ALA A 48 6.17 -7.95 -15.60
CA ALA A 48 5.94 -8.73 -16.82
C ALA A 48 5.71 -10.24 -16.57
N ILE A 49 5.26 -10.66 -15.37
CA ILE A 49 4.92 -12.06 -15.07
C ILE A 49 3.63 -12.20 -14.23
N GLY A 50 2.59 -12.77 -14.85
CA GLY A 50 1.77 -13.81 -14.22
C GLY A 50 0.73 -13.44 -13.17
N THR A 51 -0.32 -12.68 -13.54
CA THR A 51 -1.62 -12.81 -12.84
C THR A 51 -2.28 -14.13 -13.23
N ALA A 52 -2.08 -15.17 -12.42
CA ALA A 52 -2.87 -16.39 -12.50
C ALA A 52 -4.31 -16.09 -12.03
N ALA A 53 -5.21 -15.84 -12.97
CA ALA A 53 -6.64 -15.83 -12.69
C ALA A 53 -7.07 -17.23 -12.23
N TYR A 54 -7.74 -17.33 -11.09
CA TYR A 54 -8.31 -18.59 -10.63
C TYR A 54 -9.54 -18.93 -11.47
N GLN A 55 -9.33 -19.62 -12.60
CA GLN A 55 -10.39 -20.11 -13.47
C GLN A 55 -10.96 -21.43 -12.92
N VAL A 56 -12.29 -21.55 -12.95
CA VAL A 56 -12.99 -22.81 -12.67
C VAL A 56 -12.71 -23.79 -13.82
N PRO A 57 -12.38 -25.08 -13.57
CA PRO A 57 -12.07 -26.03 -14.64
C PRO A 57 -13.31 -26.41 -15.46
N LEU A 58 -13.14 -26.48 -16.78
CA LEU A 58 -13.95 -27.28 -17.70
C LEU A 58 -12.97 -28.06 -18.59
N ASP A 59 -13.23 -29.36 -18.75
CA ASP A 59 -12.29 -30.35 -19.28
C ASP A 59 -12.06 -30.28 -20.81
N GLU A 60 -10.79 -30.49 -21.19
CA GLU A 60 -10.30 -31.16 -22.43
C GLU A 60 -10.57 -30.53 -23.83
N PRO A 61 -9.74 -30.81 -24.88
CA PRO A 61 -8.32 -31.18 -24.89
C PRO A 61 -7.43 -30.33 -25.85
N THR A 62 -6.11 -30.48 -25.73
CA THR A 62 -5.05 -29.81 -26.55
C THR A 62 -4.93 -30.31 -27.99
N PRO A 63 -4.24 -29.53 -28.86
CA PRO A 63 -2.93 -30.01 -29.34
C PRO A 63 -1.79 -28.94 -29.36
N ALA A 64 -0.56 -29.44 -29.59
CA ALA A 64 0.75 -28.75 -29.61
C ALA A 64 0.84 -27.58 -30.65
N THR A 65 1.87 -26.70 -30.70
CA THR A 65 3.36 -26.81 -30.53
C THR A 65 3.91 -25.35 -30.35
N ALA A 66 5.17 -24.98 -30.08
CA ALA A 66 6.50 -25.62 -30.13
C ALA A 66 7.55 -24.91 -29.22
N SER A 67 8.78 -25.45 -29.18
CA SER A 67 9.97 -24.86 -28.51
C SER A 67 10.77 -23.88 -29.39
N LEU A 68 11.67 -23.08 -28.78
CA LEU A 68 13.08 -22.90 -29.23
C LEU A 68 13.93 -22.15 -28.17
N SER A 69 15.27 -22.27 -28.28
CA SER A 69 16.22 -22.15 -27.16
C SER A 69 17.01 -20.83 -27.04
N SER A 70 17.66 -20.63 -25.88
CA SER A 70 18.60 -19.54 -25.52
C SER A 70 19.91 -19.53 -26.34
N PRO A 71 20.73 -18.47 -26.18
CA PRO A 71 22.10 -18.72 -25.69
C PRO A 71 22.66 -17.71 -24.66
N THR A 72 23.63 -18.18 -23.87
CA THR A 72 24.39 -17.45 -22.83
C THR A 72 25.76 -16.98 -23.36
N PRO A 73 26.26 -15.78 -23.01
CA PRO A 73 27.68 -15.41 -23.17
C PRO A 73 28.54 -15.68 -21.92
N ALA A 74 29.81 -16.04 -22.11
CA ALA A 74 30.77 -16.37 -21.05
C ALA A 74 31.93 -15.35 -20.93
N VAL A 75 32.71 -15.50 -19.84
CA VAL A 75 33.78 -14.60 -19.31
C VAL A 75 35.02 -14.45 -20.21
N PRO A 76 35.94 -13.52 -19.88
CA PRO A 76 37.25 -14.02 -19.40
C PRO A 76 37.82 -13.29 -18.17
N SER A 77 38.53 -14.04 -17.32
CA SER A 77 39.29 -13.53 -16.17
C SER A 77 40.75 -13.22 -16.53
N THR A 78 41.35 -12.23 -15.87
CA THR A 78 42.80 -11.92 -15.96
C THR A 78 43.47 -12.00 -14.59
N ARG A 79 44.60 -12.71 -14.49
CA ARG A 79 45.45 -12.77 -13.27
C ARG A 79 46.66 -11.84 -13.42
N VAL A 80 47.22 -11.40 -12.30
CA VAL A 80 48.49 -10.65 -12.21
C VAL A 80 49.36 -11.29 -11.10
N PRO A 81 50.69 -11.44 -11.25
CA PRO A 81 51.50 -12.32 -10.40
C PRO A 81 52.13 -11.67 -9.15
N THR A 82 52.53 -12.53 -8.21
CA THR A 82 53.27 -12.25 -6.96
C THR A 82 54.74 -11.92 -7.20
N THR A 83 55.34 -11.01 -6.41
CA THR A 83 56.79 -11.03 -6.09
C THR A 83 57.09 -10.59 -4.66
N THR A 84 57.78 -11.49 -3.97
CA THR A 84 58.58 -11.45 -2.72
C THR A 84 59.27 -10.13 -2.31
N GLY A 85 59.34 -9.89 -1.00
CA GLY A 85 60.35 -9.02 -0.38
C GLY A 85 60.31 -9.02 1.15
N ALA A 86 61.24 -9.72 1.82
CA ALA A 86 61.41 -9.69 3.28
C ALA A 86 62.88 -9.90 3.69
N PRO A 87 63.41 -9.08 4.61
CA PRO A 87 64.49 -9.52 5.50
C PRO A 87 64.38 -9.03 6.98
N THR A 88 64.42 -10.00 7.89
CA THR A 88 65.17 -10.06 9.18
C THR A 88 65.06 -8.95 10.27
N PRO A 89 64.75 -9.29 11.55
CA PRO A 89 64.79 -8.39 12.72
C PRO A 89 66.14 -8.42 13.47
N PRO A 90 66.50 -7.36 14.25
CA PRO A 90 66.62 -7.50 15.75
C PRO A 90 66.44 -6.16 16.51
N PRO A 91 66.68 -6.04 17.85
CA PRO A 91 66.63 -7.03 18.94
C PRO A 91 65.57 -6.68 20.02
N VAL A 92 65.37 -7.57 20.99
CA VAL A 92 64.62 -7.29 22.24
C VAL A 92 65.45 -6.39 23.17
N VAL A 93 64.85 -5.34 23.73
CA VAL A 93 65.39 -4.59 24.88
C VAL A 93 64.49 -4.78 26.09
N SER A 94 65.11 -5.03 27.24
CA SER A 94 64.45 -5.46 28.47
C SER A 94 64.23 -4.30 29.46
N SER A 95 63.03 -4.25 30.02
CA SER A 95 62.70 -3.76 31.37
C SER A 95 63.30 -2.43 31.87
N ALA A 96 62.45 -1.39 31.91
CA ALA A 96 62.49 -0.35 32.95
C ALA A 96 61.24 -0.50 33.85
N PRO A 97 61.32 -0.24 35.17
CA PRO A 97 60.17 -0.39 36.06
C PRO A 97 59.16 0.73 35.86
N THR A 98 57.97 0.40 35.35
CA THR A 98 56.83 1.32 35.26
C THR A 98 56.32 1.66 36.67
N THR A 99 56.45 2.92 37.06
CA THR A 99 55.69 3.48 38.19
C THR A 99 54.20 3.32 37.91
N LEU A 100 53.49 2.60 38.77
CA LEU A 100 52.03 2.43 38.69
C LEU A 100 51.33 3.71 39.17
N GLU A 101 51.38 4.76 38.35
CA GLU A 101 50.41 5.85 38.49
C GLU A 101 49.02 5.27 38.19
N THR A 102 48.16 5.29 39.21
CA THR A 102 46.78 4.84 39.09
C THR A 102 45.99 5.92 38.36
N THR A 103 46.19 6.01 37.05
CA THR A 103 45.31 6.78 36.17
C THR A 103 43.94 6.13 36.24
N THR A 104 43.01 6.76 36.95
CA THR A 104 41.61 6.38 36.92
C THR A 104 41.13 6.51 35.48
N THR A 105 41.03 5.39 34.76
CA THR A 105 40.51 5.38 33.39
C THR A 105 39.04 5.79 33.45
N SER A 106 38.81 7.09 33.31
CA SER A 106 37.48 7.64 33.06
C SER A 106 37.09 7.18 31.66
N THR A 107 36.46 6.00 31.58
CA THR A 107 35.91 5.45 30.34
C THR A 107 34.96 6.47 29.76
N ILE A 108 35.42 7.17 28.72
CA ILE A 108 34.54 7.98 27.88
C ILE A 108 33.56 7.00 27.27
N ALA A 109 32.30 7.03 27.72
CA ALA A 109 31.24 6.30 27.07
C ALA A 109 31.17 6.79 25.62
N ILE A 110 31.48 5.90 24.68
CA ILE A 110 31.23 6.16 23.27
C ILE A 110 29.72 6.44 23.17
N PRO A 111 29.28 7.57 22.57
CA PRO A 111 27.87 7.83 22.41
C PRO A 111 27.26 6.75 21.52
N THR A 112 26.57 5.79 22.13
CA THR A 112 25.85 4.75 21.42
C THR A 112 24.69 5.42 20.68
N THR A 113 24.79 5.52 19.36
CA THR A 113 23.65 5.93 18.54
C THR A 113 22.46 5.01 18.87
N PRO A 114 21.27 5.55 19.18
CA PRO A 114 20.11 4.70 19.41
C PRO A 114 19.84 3.81 18.19
N PRO A 115 19.26 2.61 18.37
CA PRO A 115 18.86 1.78 17.25
C PRO A 115 17.87 2.54 16.35
N PRO A 116 17.84 2.25 15.04
CA PRO A 116 16.84 2.85 14.15
C PRO A 116 15.43 2.47 14.61
N PRO A 117 14.43 3.35 14.46
CA PRO A 117 13.06 3.08 14.87
C PRO A 117 12.48 1.89 14.10
N THR A 118 11.67 1.09 14.80
CA THR A 118 10.92 -0.02 14.21
C THR A 118 9.85 0.49 13.24
N VAL A 119 9.34 -0.41 12.40
CA VAL A 119 8.23 -0.10 11.48
C VAL A 119 6.97 0.38 12.21
N ARG A 120 6.75 -0.10 13.44
CA ARG A 120 5.68 0.34 14.32
C ARG A 120 5.89 1.78 14.77
N GLU A 121 7.04 2.08 15.37
CA GLU A 121 7.36 3.42 15.89
C GLU A 121 7.31 4.48 14.78
N ARG A 122 7.80 4.16 13.57
CA ARG A 122 7.69 5.07 12.41
C ARG A 122 6.25 5.33 11.98
N GLY A 123 5.40 4.29 12.02
CA GLY A 123 3.99 4.41 11.67
C GLY A 123 3.18 5.19 12.72
N GLU A 124 3.44 4.93 14.00
CA GLU A 124 2.84 5.64 15.13
C GLU A 124 3.29 7.12 15.13
N GLN A 125 4.58 7.41 14.91
CA GLN A 125 5.09 8.77 14.75
C GLN A 125 4.47 9.52 13.55
N ALA A 126 4.14 8.81 12.46
CA ALA A 126 3.46 9.41 11.31
C ALA A 126 1.98 9.72 11.61
N LEU A 127 1.27 8.85 12.36
CA LEU A 127 -0.08 9.14 12.83
C LEU A 127 -0.13 10.35 13.77
N ASP A 128 0.85 10.50 14.65
CA ASP A 128 0.98 11.66 15.56
C ASP A 128 1.16 13.01 14.83
N SER A 129 1.44 13.00 13.52
CA SER A 129 1.55 14.22 12.70
C SER A 129 0.22 14.71 12.11
N PHE A 130 -0.86 13.92 12.21
CA PHE A 130 -2.15 14.22 11.57
C PHE A 130 -2.97 15.21 12.39
N ALA A 131 -3.72 16.06 11.70
CA ALA A 131 -4.72 16.94 12.32
C ALA A 131 -6.07 16.24 12.56
N TYR A 132 -6.34 15.16 11.83
CA TYR A 132 -7.56 14.35 11.96
C TYR A 132 -7.46 13.35 13.13
N ASP A 133 -8.41 13.43 14.05
CA ASP A 133 -8.58 12.46 15.15
C ASP A 133 -9.19 11.16 14.61
N TRP A 134 -8.32 10.31 14.07
CA TRP A 134 -8.74 9.09 13.39
C TRP A 134 -9.39 8.06 14.33
N GLN A 135 -9.00 8.02 15.60
CA GLN A 135 -9.59 7.09 16.57
C GLN A 135 -11.07 7.41 16.81
N ASN A 136 -11.44 8.70 16.84
CA ASN A 136 -12.83 9.13 16.94
C ASN A 136 -13.58 9.11 15.59
N GLY A 137 -12.91 9.45 14.48
CA GLY A 137 -13.51 9.45 13.13
C GLY A 137 -13.78 8.05 12.56
N LEU A 138 -12.97 7.05 12.95
CA LEU A 138 -13.06 5.66 12.46
C LEU A 138 -13.31 4.66 13.60
N PRO A 139 -14.46 4.72 14.30
CA PRO A 139 -14.72 3.86 15.44
C PRO A 139 -14.75 2.37 15.06
N GLY A 140 -13.90 1.61 15.76
CA GLY A 140 -13.71 0.18 15.53
C GLY A 140 -12.86 -0.16 14.31
N TRP A 141 -12.07 0.78 13.78
CA TRP A 141 -11.00 0.49 12.82
C TRP A 141 -9.66 0.24 13.53
N GLU A 142 -8.84 -0.63 12.94
CA GLU A 142 -7.48 -0.92 13.40
C GLU A 142 -6.45 -0.54 12.32
N ILE A 143 -5.33 0.07 12.72
CA ILE A 143 -4.18 0.35 11.84
C ILE A 143 -3.00 -0.53 12.27
N SER A 144 -2.36 -1.19 11.31
CA SER A 144 -1.25 -2.12 11.57
C SER A 144 -0.05 -1.87 10.64
N PHE A 145 1.15 -1.82 11.23
CA PHE A 145 2.40 -1.55 10.53
C PHE A 145 3.24 -2.82 10.36
N HIS A 146 3.64 -3.09 9.13
CA HIS A 146 4.35 -4.30 8.73
C HIS A 146 5.67 -3.94 8.03
N PRO A 147 6.67 -4.84 8.00
CA PRO A 147 7.83 -4.70 7.13
C PRO A 147 7.44 -4.54 5.66
N GLY A 148 8.21 -3.73 4.94
CA GLY A 148 7.98 -3.40 3.53
C GLY A 148 7.76 -4.61 2.61
N ARG A 149 6.84 -4.44 1.66
CA ARG A 149 6.44 -5.45 0.67
C ARG A 149 6.62 -4.92 -0.76
N THR A 150 7.05 -5.78 -1.67
CA THR A 150 7.19 -5.43 -3.10
C THR A 150 5.83 -5.15 -3.73
N GLY A 151 5.74 -4.08 -4.54
CA GLY A 151 4.54 -3.71 -5.31
C GLY A 151 3.38 -3.10 -4.51
N VAL A 152 3.46 -3.05 -3.18
CA VAL A 152 2.37 -2.64 -2.27
C VAL A 152 2.91 -1.71 -1.20
N LEU A 153 2.16 -0.65 -0.85
CA LEU A 153 2.46 0.23 0.28
C LEU A 153 1.36 0.20 1.35
N GLY A 154 0.10 0.08 0.96
CA GLY A 154 -1.04 -0.02 1.89
C GLY A 154 -2.16 -0.96 1.41
N TYR A 155 -3.08 -1.26 2.33
CA TYR A 155 -4.38 -1.87 2.05
C TYR A 155 -5.44 -1.41 3.04
N THR A 156 -6.62 -1.09 2.52
CA THR A 156 -7.84 -0.86 3.30
C THR A 156 -8.77 -2.07 3.17
N PHE A 157 -8.89 -2.85 4.24
CA PHE A 157 -9.77 -4.01 4.37
C PHE A 157 -11.11 -3.58 4.97
N VAL A 158 -12.13 -3.47 4.12
CA VAL A 158 -13.40 -2.80 4.46
C VAL A 158 -14.27 -3.65 5.38
N GLN A 159 -14.28 -4.98 5.19
CA GLN A 159 -15.12 -5.88 6.00
C GLN A 159 -14.53 -6.09 7.40
N GLU A 160 -13.20 -6.12 7.48
CA GLU A 160 -12.42 -6.30 8.70
C GLU A 160 -12.19 -4.98 9.47
N LYS A 161 -12.61 -3.82 8.91
CA LYS A 161 -12.28 -2.48 9.40
C LYS A 161 -10.79 -2.33 9.74
N ARG A 162 -9.93 -2.64 8.79
CA ARG A 162 -8.49 -2.76 9.07
C ARG A 162 -7.63 -2.15 7.98
N ILE A 163 -6.65 -1.36 8.39
CA ILE A 163 -5.62 -0.79 7.53
C ILE A 163 -4.30 -1.54 7.78
N GLU A 164 -3.66 -2.00 6.71
CA GLU A 164 -2.27 -2.47 6.73
C GLU A 164 -1.37 -1.47 6.00
N VAL A 165 -0.23 -1.12 6.59
CA VAL A 165 0.79 -0.29 5.94
C VAL A 165 2.14 -1.01 5.98
N TYR A 166 2.79 -1.08 4.81
CA TYR A 166 4.01 -1.85 4.58
C TYR A 166 5.22 -0.91 4.53
N VAL A 167 5.78 -0.63 5.70
CA VAL A 167 6.85 0.36 5.91
C VAL A 167 8.19 -0.17 5.39
N ARG A 168 8.69 0.43 4.31
CA ARG A 168 10.01 0.09 3.75
C ARG A 168 11.12 0.82 4.50
N ALA A 169 12.31 0.21 4.52
CA ALA A 169 13.48 0.79 5.19
C ALA A 169 14.01 2.07 4.48
N ASP A 170 13.76 2.19 3.18
CA ASP A 170 14.18 3.29 2.30
C ASP A 170 13.05 4.30 1.99
N MET A 171 11.81 4.00 2.39
CA MET A 171 10.67 4.93 2.31
C MET A 171 10.93 6.12 3.23
N SER A 172 10.74 7.35 2.74
CA SER A 172 10.83 8.57 3.54
C SER A 172 9.60 8.75 4.43
N ASP A 173 9.76 9.44 5.58
CA ASP A 173 8.65 9.67 6.51
C ASP A 173 7.48 10.48 5.90
N PRO A 174 7.69 11.50 5.04
CA PRO A 174 6.57 12.16 4.34
C PRO A 174 5.80 11.25 3.39
N LEU A 175 6.47 10.28 2.75
CA LEU A 175 5.79 9.29 1.91
C LEU A 175 5.02 8.27 2.75
N LEU A 176 5.59 7.85 3.89
CA LEU A 176 4.89 6.99 4.86
C LEU A 176 3.60 7.66 5.37
N ALA A 177 3.71 8.93 5.79
CA ALA A 177 2.59 9.72 6.28
C ALA A 177 1.50 9.90 5.19
N HIS A 178 1.89 10.15 3.93
CA HIS A 178 0.94 10.22 2.80
C HIS A 178 0.23 8.88 2.57
N VAL A 179 0.94 7.75 2.58
CA VAL A 179 0.34 6.41 2.41
C VAL A 179 -0.66 6.10 3.53
N ILE A 180 -0.31 6.38 4.78
CA ILE A 180 -1.21 6.15 5.93
C ILE A 180 -2.48 7.00 5.78
N ALA A 181 -2.33 8.28 5.42
CA ALA A 181 -3.48 9.16 5.22
C ALA A 181 -4.33 8.74 4.01
N HIS A 182 -3.73 8.27 2.91
CA HIS A 182 -4.44 7.75 1.74
C HIS A 182 -5.37 6.57 2.13
N GLU A 183 -4.83 5.55 2.80
CA GLU A 183 -5.64 4.40 3.25
C GLU A 183 -6.72 4.83 4.26
N MET A 184 -6.41 5.79 5.14
CA MET A 184 -7.39 6.38 6.05
C MET A 184 -8.54 7.09 5.30
N GLY A 185 -8.25 7.78 4.19
CA GLY A 185 -9.26 8.39 3.33
C GLY A 185 -10.23 7.38 2.72
N HIS A 186 -9.74 6.21 2.28
CA HIS A 186 -10.61 5.09 1.85
C HIS A 186 -11.47 4.56 2.99
N ALA A 187 -10.90 4.40 4.18
CA ALA A 187 -11.63 3.95 5.37
C ALA A 187 -12.74 4.93 5.79
N ILE A 188 -12.51 6.24 5.64
CA ILE A 188 -13.51 7.30 5.86
C ILE A 188 -14.63 7.20 4.82
N ASP A 189 -14.30 7.13 3.53
CA ASP A 189 -15.31 7.03 2.45
C ASP A 189 -16.24 5.82 2.65
N VAL A 190 -15.71 4.63 2.95
CA VAL A 190 -16.56 3.46 3.21
C VAL A 190 -17.29 3.53 4.55
N SER A 191 -16.86 4.34 5.52
CA SER A 191 -17.50 4.42 6.84
C SER A 191 -18.60 5.46 6.91
N GLN A 192 -18.38 6.64 6.34
CA GLN A 192 -19.21 7.84 6.53
C GLN A 192 -19.97 8.20 5.24
N ASN A 193 -19.31 8.17 4.08
CA ASN A 193 -19.90 8.70 2.84
C ASN A 193 -20.98 7.79 2.23
N THR A 194 -22.10 8.42 1.90
CA THR A 194 -23.16 7.85 1.06
C THR A 194 -22.84 8.03 -0.43
N GLY A 195 -23.60 7.36 -1.29
CA GLY A 195 -23.53 7.62 -2.73
C GLY A 195 -23.92 9.06 -3.13
N GLU A 196 -24.55 9.84 -2.26
CA GLU A 196 -24.81 11.27 -2.51
C GLU A 196 -23.57 12.13 -2.24
N ASP A 197 -22.87 11.89 -1.14
CA ASP A 197 -21.62 12.56 -0.79
C ASP A 197 -20.54 12.33 -1.85
N ARG A 198 -20.47 11.11 -2.37
CA ARG A 198 -19.63 10.75 -3.51
C ARG A 198 -19.96 11.57 -4.77
N ARG A 199 -21.24 11.80 -5.06
CA ARG A 199 -21.67 12.66 -6.18
C ARG A 199 -21.34 14.13 -5.92
N ARG A 200 -21.51 14.62 -4.68
CA ARG A 200 -21.12 15.98 -4.29
C ARG A 200 -19.63 16.20 -4.50
N TRP A 201 -18.79 15.25 -4.06
CA TRP A 201 -17.35 15.27 -4.28
C TRP A 201 -17.01 15.31 -5.78
N GLN A 202 -17.60 14.42 -6.58
CA GLN A 202 -17.36 14.41 -8.03
C GLN A 202 -17.77 15.72 -8.72
N GLN A 203 -18.89 16.34 -8.31
CA GLN A 203 -19.36 17.61 -8.85
C GLN A 203 -18.40 18.76 -8.51
N GLU A 204 -18.03 18.89 -7.24
CA GLU A 204 -17.08 19.91 -6.76
C GLU A 204 -15.71 19.79 -7.45
N ARG A 205 -15.25 18.56 -7.66
CA ARG A 205 -13.99 18.25 -8.33
C ARG A 205 -14.03 18.31 -9.86
N GLY A 206 -15.21 18.55 -10.47
CA GLY A 206 -15.39 18.52 -11.93
C GLY A 206 -15.15 17.14 -12.56
N ILE A 207 -15.29 16.06 -11.79
CA ILE A 207 -15.05 14.68 -12.22
C ILE A 207 -16.31 14.15 -12.92
N SER A 208 -16.30 14.17 -14.27
CA SER A 208 -17.28 13.43 -15.09
C SER A 208 -16.73 12.07 -15.53
N ASP A 209 -17.64 11.12 -15.76
CA ASP A 209 -17.36 9.86 -16.48
C ASP A 209 -16.26 8.97 -15.88
N LYS A 210 -16.01 9.08 -14.56
CA LYS A 210 -15.13 8.18 -13.80
C LYS A 210 -15.94 7.30 -12.85
N PRO A 211 -15.61 5.99 -12.74
CA PRO A 211 -16.21 5.15 -11.72
C PRO A 211 -15.73 5.64 -10.34
N TRP A 212 -16.58 5.51 -9.32
CA TRP A 212 -16.16 5.82 -7.96
C TRP A 212 -15.15 4.80 -7.46
N TRP A 213 -15.45 3.51 -7.59
CA TRP A 213 -14.57 2.40 -7.23
C TRP A 213 -13.71 1.92 -8.42
N PRO A 214 -12.51 1.36 -8.18
CA PRO A 214 -11.71 0.72 -9.23
C PRO A 214 -12.43 -0.50 -9.81
N GLY A 215 -12.70 -0.44 -11.12
CA GLY A 215 -13.13 -1.59 -11.93
C GLY A 215 -11.94 -2.29 -12.61
N ASN A 216 -12.22 -3.22 -13.53
CA ASN A 216 -11.20 -3.97 -14.27
C ASN A 216 -10.16 -3.05 -14.96
N GLY A 217 -8.96 -2.96 -14.39
CA GLY A 217 -7.81 -2.23 -14.94
C GLY A 217 -7.71 -0.76 -14.57
N ALA A 218 -8.65 -0.19 -13.80
CA ALA A 218 -8.50 1.17 -13.29
C ALA A 218 -7.53 1.19 -12.10
N THR A 219 -6.44 1.96 -12.19
CA THR A 219 -5.63 2.28 -11.00
C THR A 219 -6.44 3.15 -10.04
N ASP A 220 -6.26 2.97 -8.74
CA ASP A 220 -6.95 3.74 -7.70
C ASP A 220 -7.02 5.26 -8.00
N PHE A 221 -5.87 5.89 -8.31
CA PHE A 221 -5.76 7.31 -8.69
C PHE A 221 -6.54 7.75 -9.96
N SER A 222 -7.25 6.85 -10.63
CA SER A 222 -8.13 7.15 -11.78
C SER A 222 -9.62 7.04 -11.43
N THR A 223 -9.95 6.98 -10.14
CA THR A 223 -11.29 6.73 -9.60
C THR A 223 -11.70 7.83 -8.62
N GLY A 224 -13.01 7.95 -8.37
CA GLY A 224 -13.53 8.93 -7.40
C GLY A 224 -13.03 8.68 -5.96
N ALA A 225 -13.00 7.41 -5.54
CA ALA A 225 -12.48 6.99 -4.24
C ALA A 225 -11.00 7.36 -4.08
N GLY A 226 -10.18 7.03 -5.08
CA GLY A 226 -8.75 7.35 -5.05
C GLY A 226 -8.46 8.85 -5.08
N ASP A 227 -9.26 9.65 -5.77
CA ASP A 227 -9.15 11.11 -5.71
C ASP A 227 -9.55 11.67 -4.34
N PHE A 228 -10.60 11.13 -3.70
CA PHE A 228 -10.99 11.49 -2.33
C PHE A 228 -9.89 11.13 -1.33
N ALA A 229 -9.36 9.91 -1.39
CA ALA A 229 -8.28 9.41 -0.55
C ALA A 229 -6.98 10.23 -0.69
N GLU A 230 -6.56 10.53 -1.93
CA GLU A 230 -5.42 11.41 -2.22
C GLU A 230 -5.64 12.84 -1.72
N SER A 231 -6.88 13.32 -1.71
CA SER A 231 -7.22 14.66 -1.25
C SER A 231 -7.23 14.77 0.27
N PHE A 232 -7.69 13.72 0.96
CA PHE A 232 -7.52 13.58 2.40
C PHE A 232 -6.03 13.52 2.77
N ALA A 233 -5.22 12.75 2.04
CA ALA A 233 -3.78 12.70 2.25
C ALA A 233 -3.12 14.09 2.06
N ALA A 234 -3.45 14.80 0.97
CA ALA A 234 -2.93 16.16 0.74
C ALA A 234 -3.41 17.19 1.78
N TRP A 235 -4.57 16.99 2.42
CA TRP A 235 -5.04 17.82 3.52
C TRP A 235 -4.27 17.55 4.83
N GLN A 236 -3.98 16.28 5.14
CA GLN A 236 -3.24 15.90 6.36
C GLN A 236 -1.74 16.21 6.29
N VAL A 237 -1.06 15.89 5.18
CA VAL A 237 0.41 15.93 5.08
C VAL A 237 0.96 16.85 3.99
N GLY A 238 0.08 17.57 3.30
CA GLY A 238 0.44 18.42 2.17
C GLY A 238 0.57 17.64 0.86
N SER A 239 0.47 18.35 -0.28
CA SER A 239 0.35 17.74 -1.60
C SER A 239 1.67 17.20 -2.21
N GLY A 240 2.73 17.01 -1.42
CA GLY A 240 4.06 16.67 -1.92
C GLY A 240 4.17 15.28 -2.56
N SER A 241 3.27 14.37 -2.19
CA SER A 241 3.16 13.01 -2.77
C SER A 241 1.83 12.77 -3.49
N PHE A 242 1.07 13.85 -3.80
CA PHE A 242 -0.25 13.76 -4.43
C PHE A 242 -0.17 13.14 -5.84
N ARG A 243 -1.04 12.16 -6.09
CA ARG A 243 -0.98 11.21 -7.21
C ARG A 243 -2.28 11.04 -7.98
N SER A 244 -3.39 11.66 -7.56
CA SER A 244 -4.65 11.62 -8.32
C SER A 244 -4.43 12.07 -9.76
N LYS A 245 -5.01 11.32 -10.70
CA LYS A 245 -4.99 11.62 -12.14
C LYS A 245 -6.27 12.34 -12.58
N LEU A 246 -7.14 12.71 -11.64
CA LEU A 246 -8.45 13.32 -11.92
C LEU A 246 -8.45 14.85 -11.78
N GLY A 247 -7.41 15.43 -11.17
CA GLY A 247 -7.26 16.88 -11.03
C GLY A 247 -5.96 17.26 -10.34
N ALA A 248 -5.81 18.55 -10.08
CA ALA A 248 -4.80 19.05 -9.14
C ALA A 248 -5.19 18.70 -7.67
N PRO A 249 -4.29 18.91 -6.69
CA PRO A 249 -4.65 18.89 -5.28
C PRO A 249 -5.86 19.80 -4.99
N PRO A 250 -6.71 19.48 -4.00
CA PRO A 250 -7.96 20.19 -3.76
C PRO A 250 -7.72 21.67 -3.45
N ASP A 251 -8.50 22.55 -4.08
CA ASP A 251 -8.51 23.99 -3.82
C ASP A 251 -9.29 24.34 -2.55
N ALA A 252 -9.61 25.62 -2.33
CA ALA A 252 -10.30 26.05 -1.12
C ALA A 252 -11.74 25.52 -0.99
N ALA A 253 -12.47 25.39 -2.10
CA ALA A 253 -13.85 24.93 -2.09
C ALA A 253 -13.92 23.40 -1.98
N ALA A 254 -13.06 22.71 -2.73
CA ALA A 254 -12.88 21.27 -2.58
C ALA A 254 -12.41 20.87 -1.16
N ARG A 255 -11.50 21.61 -0.53
CA ARG A 255 -11.11 21.35 0.87
C ARG A 255 -12.25 21.57 1.86
N ALA A 256 -13.07 22.61 1.68
CA ALA A 256 -14.22 22.85 2.55
C ALA A 256 -15.26 21.71 2.47
N LEU A 257 -15.52 21.19 1.27
CA LEU A 257 -16.37 20.01 1.11
C LEU A 257 -15.72 18.75 1.72
N LEU A 258 -14.42 18.54 1.52
CA LEU A 258 -13.70 17.43 2.12
C LEU A 258 -13.83 17.43 3.66
N GLU A 259 -13.65 18.60 4.28
CA GLU A 259 -13.81 18.79 5.73
C GLU A 259 -15.25 18.52 6.22
N GLU A 260 -16.27 18.72 5.40
CA GLU A 260 -17.65 18.31 5.71
C GLU A 260 -17.80 16.78 5.65
N LEU A 261 -17.31 16.17 4.56
CA LEU A 261 -17.51 14.73 4.29
C LEU A 261 -16.74 13.81 5.25
N VAL A 262 -15.62 14.26 5.82
CA VAL A 262 -14.81 13.48 6.80
C VAL A 262 -15.33 13.57 8.24
N ASN A 263 -16.42 14.31 8.47
CA ASN A 263 -17.05 14.57 9.77
C ASN A 263 -18.57 14.29 9.75
N SER A 264 -19.06 13.54 8.74
CA SER A 264 -20.48 13.26 8.48
C SER A 264 -21.01 12.01 9.20
#